data_AF-A0A850E241-F1
#
_entry.id   AF-A0A850E241-F1
#
_cell.length_a   1.000
_cell.length_b   1.000
_cell.length_c   1.000
_cell.angle_alpha   90.00
_cell.angle_beta   90.00
_cell.angle_gamma   90.00
#
_symmetry.space_group_name_H-M   'P 1'
#
loop_
_entity.id
_entity.type
_entity.pdbx_description
1 polymer ?
#
loop_
_entity_poly.entity_id
_entity_poly.type
_entity_poly.pdbx_seq_one_letter_code
_entity_poly.pdbx_strand_id
1 'polypeptide(L)'
;MHVGLRIVLDAPVDAVRDALLSPSVMVAVTKPFLVYRSRAAGGFPERWTPGRAEPITAAAFGVVPSGDTHVDIDLYEVQGVPVQRDNGGGVSGLFGRMDMAHRMATVDLGDGRTLLLDRLTYRMRPAILGLALWPGMWVIWQWRALRMRQLAPTWRAWR
;
A
#
# COMPACT_ATOMS: atom_id res chain seq x y z
N MET A 1 -14.10 -4.25 -8.09
CA MET A 1 -13.03 -3.85 -9.02
C MET A 1 -11.68 -4.23 -8.41
N HIS A 2 -10.63 -4.33 -9.22
CA HIS A 2 -9.28 -4.56 -8.69
C HIS A 2 -8.23 -3.83 -9.52
N VAL A 3 -7.13 -3.51 -8.88
CA VAL A 3 -5.88 -3.02 -9.48
C VAL A 3 -4.73 -3.83 -8.89
N GLY A 4 -3.65 -3.98 -9.64
CA GLY A 4 -2.53 -4.76 -9.17
C GLY A 4 -1.27 -4.54 -10.00
N LEU A 5 -0.15 -4.97 -9.45
CA LEU A 5 1.18 -4.88 -10.04
C LEU A 5 1.86 -6.24 -10.01
N ARG A 6 2.69 -6.46 -11.02
CA ARG A 6 3.70 -7.51 -11.03
C ARG A 6 5.00 -6.87 -11.49
N ILE A 7 5.90 -6.58 -10.56
CA ILE A 7 7.12 -5.80 -10.82
C ILE A 7 8.33 -6.44 -10.18
N VAL A 8 9.48 -6.33 -10.84
CA VAL A 8 10.79 -6.67 -10.25
C VAL A 8 11.36 -5.42 -9.59
N LEU A 9 11.86 -5.59 -8.37
CA LEU A 9 12.48 -4.56 -7.54
C LEU A 9 13.94 -4.93 -7.29
N ASP A 10 14.83 -3.95 -7.45
CA ASP A 10 16.27 -4.12 -7.23
C ASP A 10 16.63 -4.05 -5.73
N ALA A 11 16.10 -5.00 -4.97
CA ALA A 11 16.35 -5.18 -3.54
C ALA A 11 16.03 -6.63 -3.13
N PRO A 12 16.75 -7.18 -2.13
CA PRO A 12 16.45 -8.51 -1.59
C PRO A 12 15.12 -8.52 -0.83
N VAL A 13 14.54 -9.71 -0.65
CA VAL A 13 13.19 -9.88 -0.10
C VAL A 13 13.06 -9.29 1.31
N ASP A 14 14.08 -9.42 2.16
CA ASP A 14 14.10 -8.84 3.50
C ASP A 14 13.97 -7.32 3.48
N ALA A 15 14.76 -6.64 2.62
CA ALA A 15 14.71 -5.19 2.46
C ALA A 15 13.38 -4.70 1.88
N VAL A 16 12.80 -5.44 0.92
CA VAL A 16 11.48 -5.09 0.37
C VAL A 16 10.39 -5.24 1.44
N ARG A 17 10.39 -6.36 2.18
CA ARG A 17 9.39 -6.60 3.25
C ARG A 17 9.49 -5.54 4.33
N ASP A 18 10.69 -5.20 4.75
CA ASP A 18 10.93 -4.13 5.70
C ASP A 18 10.40 -2.78 5.17
N ALA A 19 10.74 -2.41 3.93
CA ALA A 19 10.25 -1.18 3.31
C ALA A 19 8.72 -1.12 3.21
N LEU A 20 8.03 -2.23 2.95
CA LEU A 20 6.55 -2.29 2.93
C LEU A 20 5.92 -2.10 4.31
N LEU A 21 6.66 -2.35 5.39
CA LEU A 21 6.26 -2.03 6.76
C LEU A 21 6.53 -0.57 7.13
N SER A 22 7.24 0.21 6.31
CA SER A 22 7.52 1.62 6.60
C SER A 22 6.39 2.54 6.11
N PRO A 23 5.73 3.32 6.99
CA PRO A 23 4.74 4.30 6.58
C PRO A 23 5.33 5.36 5.64
N SER A 24 6.59 5.77 5.87
CA SER A 24 7.25 6.81 5.06
C SER A 24 7.44 6.36 3.60
N VAL A 25 7.84 5.10 3.40
CA VAL A 25 7.94 4.48 2.06
C VAL A 25 6.57 4.37 1.41
N MET A 26 5.56 3.86 2.14
CA MET A 26 4.21 3.67 1.62
C MET A 26 3.53 5.00 1.22
N VAL A 27 3.81 6.09 1.93
CA VAL A 27 3.42 7.45 1.56
C VAL A 27 4.21 7.94 0.34
N ALA A 28 5.53 7.70 0.29
CA ALA A 28 6.40 8.20 -0.78
C ALA A 28 6.06 7.60 -2.15
N VAL A 29 5.56 6.36 -2.19
CA VAL A 29 5.20 5.67 -3.45
C VAL A 29 3.83 6.08 -4.00
N THR A 30 3.02 6.79 -3.21
CA THR A 30 1.66 7.23 -3.61
C THR A 30 1.58 8.73 -3.92
N LYS A 31 2.52 9.53 -3.43
CA LYS A 31 2.68 10.95 -3.77
C LYS A 31 3.06 11.16 -5.26
N PRO A 32 2.50 12.17 -5.94
CA PRO A 32 1.64 13.23 -5.40
C PRO A 32 0.16 12.86 -5.34
N PHE A 33 -0.27 11.77 -5.98
CA PHE A 33 -1.69 11.48 -6.21
C PHE A 33 -2.50 11.19 -4.95
N LEU A 34 -1.95 10.43 -4.00
CA LEU A 34 -2.56 10.17 -2.71
C LEU A 34 -1.57 10.53 -1.62
N VAL A 35 -2.02 11.37 -0.69
CA VAL A 35 -1.21 11.79 0.47
C VAL A 35 -1.89 11.27 1.73
N TYR A 36 -1.25 10.30 2.38
CA TYR A 36 -1.69 9.82 3.68
C TYR A 36 -1.08 10.65 4.81
N ARG A 37 -1.86 10.85 5.88
CA ARG A 37 -1.43 11.47 7.14
C ARG A 37 -1.92 10.62 8.30
N SER A 38 -1.07 10.46 9.32
CA SER A 38 -1.49 9.82 10.57
C SER A 38 -2.53 10.68 11.29
N ARG A 39 -3.48 10.03 11.94
CA ARG A 39 -4.42 10.66 12.88
C ARG A 39 -4.03 10.43 14.34
N ALA A 40 -3.00 9.62 14.59
CA ALA A 40 -2.46 9.42 15.94
C ALA A 40 -1.69 10.66 16.42
N ALA A 41 -1.76 10.95 17.72
CA ALA A 41 -1.12 12.13 18.31
C ALA A 41 0.41 12.19 18.08
N GLY A 42 1.06 11.03 18.00
CA GLY A 42 2.50 10.91 17.74
C GLY A 42 2.91 10.88 16.26
N GLY A 43 1.97 11.02 15.31
CA GLY A 43 2.26 10.87 13.89
C GLY A 43 2.30 9.42 13.44
N PHE A 44 3.01 9.13 12.33
CA PHE A 44 3.21 7.75 11.88
C PHE A 44 4.24 7.05 12.76
N PRO A 45 4.09 5.75 13.05
CA PRO A 45 5.17 4.98 13.63
C PRO A 45 6.33 4.85 12.63
N GLU A 46 7.49 4.39 13.08
CA GLU A 46 8.59 4.07 12.17
C GLU A 46 8.25 2.85 11.29
N ARG A 47 7.59 1.86 11.89
CA ARG A 47 7.08 0.64 11.24
C ARG A 47 5.64 0.37 11.65
N TRP A 48 4.86 -0.16 10.72
CA TRP A 48 3.58 -0.76 11.04
C TRP A 48 3.78 -1.95 11.98
N THR A 49 3.03 -1.98 13.07
CA THR A 49 3.01 -3.12 13.98
C THR A 49 1.92 -4.09 13.53
N PRO A 50 2.23 -5.35 13.17
CA PRO A 50 1.22 -6.29 12.75
C PRO A 50 0.12 -6.50 13.80
N GLY A 51 -1.14 -6.59 13.36
CA GLY A 51 -2.32 -6.73 14.23
C GLY A 51 -2.70 -5.48 15.03
N ARG A 52 -2.09 -4.33 14.76
CA ARG A 52 -2.43 -3.05 15.39
C ARG A 52 -2.96 -2.08 14.34
N ALA A 53 -4.24 -1.77 14.45
CA ALA A 53 -4.88 -0.78 13.58
C ALA A 53 -4.38 0.64 13.90
N GLU A 54 -3.79 1.30 12.91
CA GLU A 54 -3.31 2.68 13.00
C GLU A 54 -4.22 3.63 12.18
N PRO A 55 -4.83 4.64 12.80
CA PRO A 55 -5.80 5.51 12.13
C PRO A 55 -5.09 6.51 11.22
N ILE A 56 -5.58 6.63 9.99
CA ILE A 56 -5.00 7.52 8.97
C ILE A 56 -6.10 8.27 8.22
N THR A 57 -5.71 9.34 7.56
CA THR A 57 -6.55 10.05 6.59
C THR A 57 -5.83 10.16 5.27
N ALA A 58 -6.56 10.20 4.16
CA ALA A 58 -5.97 10.43 2.86
C ALA A 58 -6.63 11.60 2.15
N ALA A 59 -5.84 12.31 1.36
CA ALA A 59 -6.31 13.33 0.45
C ALA A 59 -5.74 13.11 -0.96
N ALA A 60 -6.60 13.19 -1.97
CA ALA A 60 -6.18 13.22 -3.36
C ALA A 60 -5.43 14.53 -3.64
N PHE A 61 -4.23 14.41 -4.21
CA PHE A 61 -3.28 15.51 -4.41
C PHE A 61 -2.96 16.31 -3.13
N GLY A 62 -3.24 15.74 -1.95
CA GLY A 62 -3.07 16.44 -0.67
C GLY A 62 -4.12 17.51 -0.34
N VAL A 63 -5.10 17.74 -1.21
CA VAL A 63 -6.06 18.85 -1.09
C VAL A 63 -7.52 18.40 -1.05
N VAL A 64 -7.90 17.36 -1.81
CA VAL A 64 -9.28 16.87 -1.82
C VAL A 64 -9.41 15.74 -0.80
N PRO A 65 -10.15 15.90 0.31
CA PRO A 65 -10.26 14.86 1.33
C PRO A 65 -10.93 13.59 0.78
N SER A 66 -10.26 12.45 0.91
CA SER A 66 -10.83 11.14 0.55
C SER A 66 -11.53 10.48 1.75
N GLY A 67 -11.26 10.95 2.97
CA GLY A 67 -11.85 10.48 4.23
C GLY A 67 -10.84 9.79 5.14
N ASP A 68 -11.33 9.22 6.23
CA ASP A 68 -10.55 8.49 7.21
C ASP A 68 -10.62 6.97 6.97
N THR A 69 -9.53 6.28 7.28
CA THR A 69 -9.38 4.82 7.26
C THR A 69 -8.42 4.42 8.39
N HIS A 70 -8.13 3.14 8.50
CA HIS A 70 -6.99 2.66 9.28
C HIS A 70 -6.13 1.74 8.41
N VAL A 71 -4.89 1.54 8.80
CA VAL A 71 -4.00 0.49 8.27
C VAL A 71 -3.89 -0.57 9.34
N ASP A 72 -4.15 -1.81 8.98
CA ASP A 72 -4.00 -2.96 9.87
C ASP A 72 -3.32 -4.10 9.11
N ILE A 73 -2.06 -4.34 9.46
CA ILE A 73 -1.20 -5.23 8.71
C ILE A 73 -1.18 -6.63 9.33
N ASP A 74 -1.49 -7.63 8.51
CA ASP A 74 -1.20 -9.02 8.79
C ASP A 74 -0.02 -9.49 7.95
N LEU A 75 0.85 -10.30 8.57
CA LEU A 75 1.95 -10.98 7.91
C LEU A 75 1.74 -12.49 8.02
N TYR A 76 1.81 -13.18 6.89
CA TYR A 76 1.70 -14.65 6.84
C TYR A 76 2.45 -15.18 5.62
N GLU A 77 2.50 -16.50 5.47
CA GLU A 77 3.12 -17.14 4.31
C GLU A 77 2.13 -18.02 3.56
N VAL A 78 2.31 -18.11 2.25
CA VAL A 78 1.57 -19.04 1.39
C VAL A 78 2.60 -19.85 0.61
N GLN A 79 2.69 -21.16 0.90
CA GLN A 79 3.67 -22.05 0.27
C GLN A 79 5.11 -21.51 0.34
N GLY A 80 5.49 -20.95 1.50
CA GLY A 80 6.82 -20.35 1.73
C GLY A 80 7.02 -18.97 1.09
N VAL A 81 6.00 -18.37 0.47
CA VAL A 81 6.06 -17.00 -0.04
C VAL A 81 5.51 -16.03 1.02
N PRO A 82 6.30 -15.05 1.49
CA PRO A 82 5.82 -14.02 2.39
C PRO A 82 4.72 -13.16 1.77
N VAL A 83 3.64 -12.97 2.51
CA VAL A 83 2.48 -12.15 2.15
C VAL A 83 2.19 -11.14 3.26
N GLN A 84 2.06 -9.88 2.85
CA GLN A 84 1.51 -8.80 3.65
C GLN A 84 0.07 -8.54 3.21
N ARG A 85 -0.86 -8.48 4.16
CA ARG A 85 -2.25 -8.10 3.92
C ARG A 85 -2.60 -6.87 4.74
N ASP A 86 -3.24 -5.89 4.10
CA ASP A 86 -3.88 -4.78 4.80
C ASP A 86 -5.38 -5.09 4.94
N ASN A 87 -5.85 -5.11 6.19
CA ASN A 87 -7.25 -5.25 6.56
C ASN A 87 -7.94 -3.89 6.75
N GLY A 88 -7.25 -2.80 6.45
CA GLY A 88 -7.76 -1.44 6.54
C GLY A 88 -9.14 -1.30 5.92
N GLY A 89 -10.07 -0.78 6.72
CA GLY A 89 -11.43 -0.48 6.32
C GLY A 89 -11.69 1.02 6.37
N GLY A 90 -12.42 1.53 5.38
CA GLY A 90 -12.78 2.93 5.35
C GLY A 90 -13.78 3.30 6.44
N VAL A 91 -13.48 4.39 7.16
CA VAL A 91 -14.26 4.86 8.32
C VAL A 91 -15.19 6.01 7.92
N SER A 92 -14.76 6.90 7.03
CA SER A 92 -15.54 8.08 6.62
C SER A 92 -15.27 8.50 5.17
N GLY A 93 -16.07 9.43 4.64
CA GLY A 93 -15.84 10.01 3.31
C GLY A 93 -16.03 9.02 2.16
N LEU A 94 -15.14 9.10 1.15
CA LEU A 94 -15.11 8.15 0.04
C LEU A 94 -14.71 6.75 0.51
N PHE A 95 -13.78 6.67 1.47
CA PHE A 95 -13.35 5.39 2.04
C PHE A 95 -14.46 4.69 2.80
N GLY A 96 -15.31 5.40 3.55
CA GLY A 96 -16.47 4.80 4.23
C GLY A 96 -17.51 4.15 3.30
N ARG A 97 -17.38 4.35 1.99
CA ARG A 97 -18.20 3.69 0.95
C ARG A 97 -17.45 2.55 0.25
N MET A 98 -16.24 2.23 0.70
CA MET A 98 -15.30 1.30 0.06
C MET A 98 -14.96 0.14 1.00
N ASP A 99 -15.36 -1.07 0.59
CA ASP A 99 -14.83 -2.31 1.16
C ASP A 99 -13.52 -2.63 0.41
N MET A 100 -12.39 -2.83 1.10
CA MET A 100 -11.10 -3.07 0.46
C MET A 100 -10.36 -4.29 1.03
N ALA A 101 -9.55 -4.91 0.18
CA ALA A 101 -8.65 -5.99 0.54
C ALA A 101 -7.37 -5.83 -0.27
N HIS A 102 -6.28 -5.46 0.41
CA HIS A 102 -4.97 -5.25 -0.20
C HIS A 102 -4.03 -6.37 0.21
N ARG A 103 -3.37 -7.00 -0.76
CA ARG A 103 -2.37 -8.06 -0.52
C ARG A 103 -1.13 -7.79 -1.36
N MET A 104 0.02 -8.01 -0.75
CA MET A 104 1.32 -7.91 -1.40
C MET A 104 2.13 -9.16 -1.09
N ALA A 105 2.72 -9.80 -2.10
CA ALA A 105 3.58 -10.96 -1.95
C ALA A 105 4.97 -10.66 -2.52
N THR A 106 6.01 -11.10 -1.82
CA THR A 106 7.41 -10.88 -2.22
C THR A 106 8.06 -12.22 -2.51
N VAL A 107 8.47 -12.43 -3.76
CA VAL A 107 9.12 -13.67 -4.22
C VAL A 107 10.59 -13.37 -4.51
N ASP A 108 11.48 -14.17 -3.94
CA ASP A 108 12.92 -14.09 -4.24
C ASP A 108 13.18 -14.63 -5.65
N LEU A 109 13.93 -13.87 -6.46
CA LEU A 109 14.34 -14.29 -7.80
C LEU A 109 15.68 -15.04 -7.80
N GLY A 110 16.37 -15.14 -6.66
CA GLY A 110 17.63 -15.85 -6.50
C GLY A 110 18.86 -15.06 -6.94
N ASP A 111 18.69 -13.82 -7.38
CA ASP A 111 19.76 -12.93 -7.87
C ASP A 111 19.85 -11.61 -7.06
N GLY A 112 19.29 -11.60 -5.86
CA GLY A 112 19.25 -10.41 -4.99
C GLY A 112 18.17 -9.39 -5.37
N ARG A 113 17.29 -9.72 -6.32
CA ARG A 113 16.09 -8.96 -6.67
C ARG A 113 14.83 -9.66 -6.19
N THR A 114 13.76 -8.88 -6.04
CA THR A 114 12.46 -9.36 -5.57
C THR A 114 11.39 -9.14 -6.64
N LEU A 115 10.60 -10.17 -6.91
CA LEU A 115 9.33 -10.01 -7.62
C LEU A 115 8.23 -9.63 -6.62
N LEU A 116 7.72 -8.41 -6.72
CA LEU A 116 6.57 -7.94 -5.96
C LEU A 116 5.28 -8.17 -6.76
N LEU A 117 4.36 -8.91 -6.14
CA LEU A 117 2.98 -9.05 -6.57
C LEU A 117 2.11 -8.20 -5.65
N ASP A 118 1.39 -7.24 -6.19
CA ASP A 118 0.51 -6.35 -5.44
C ASP A 118 -0.91 -6.46 -6.01
N ARG A 119 -1.91 -6.64 -5.16
CA ARG A 119 -3.32 -6.63 -5.56
C ARG A 119 -4.17 -5.93 -4.52
N LEU A 120 -4.83 -4.86 -4.94
CA LEU A 120 -5.94 -4.24 -4.23
C LEU A 120 -7.26 -4.62 -4.90
N THR A 121 -8.14 -5.28 -4.16
CA THR A 121 -9.52 -5.50 -4.56
C THR A 121 -10.40 -4.57 -3.74
N TYR A 122 -11.31 -3.85 -4.39
CA TYR A 122 -12.22 -2.93 -3.71
C TYR A 122 -13.64 -3.01 -4.28
N ARG A 123 -14.62 -2.70 -3.44
CA ARG A 123 -16.04 -2.62 -3.79
C ARG A 123 -16.61 -1.31 -3.24
N MET A 124 -17.24 -0.53 -4.10
CA MET A 124 -17.89 0.73 -3.72
C MET A 124 -19.40 0.55 -3.53
N ARG A 125 -19.99 1.40 -2.70
CA ARG A 125 -21.45 1.57 -2.57
C ARG A 125 -21.84 3.03 -2.88
N PRO A 126 -22.64 3.29 -3.94
CA PRO A 126 -23.10 2.35 -4.97
C PRO A 126 -21.99 1.86 -5.90
N ALA A 127 -22.20 0.71 -6.56
CA ALA A 127 -21.19 0.02 -7.36
C ALA A 127 -20.66 0.85 -8.55
N ILE A 128 -21.48 1.75 -9.12
CA ILE A 128 -21.11 2.61 -10.24
C ILE A 128 -19.93 3.53 -9.89
N LEU A 129 -19.80 3.96 -8.63
CA LEU A 129 -18.65 4.74 -8.18
C LEU A 129 -17.35 3.94 -8.30
N GLY A 130 -17.41 2.62 -8.08
CA GLY A 130 -16.25 1.75 -8.21
C GLY A 130 -15.74 1.65 -9.63
N LEU A 131 -16.65 1.66 -10.62
CA LEU A 131 -16.31 1.70 -12.04
C LEU A 131 -15.71 3.04 -12.44
N ALA A 132 -16.34 4.15 -12.02
CA ALA A 132 -15.85 5.50 -12.31
C ALA A 132 -14.47 5.78 -11.69
N LEU A 133 -14.20 5.23 -10.50
CA LEU A 133 -12.93 5.41 -9.78
C LEU A 133 -11.79 4.55 -10.35
N TRP A 134 -12.10 3.46 -11.04
CA TRP A 134 -11.11 2.46 -11.47
C TRP A 134 -9.97 3.01 -12.33
N PRO A 135 -10.20 3.87 -13.35
CA PRO A 135 -9.11 4.43 -14.14
C PRO A 135 -8.12 5.25 -13.29
N GLY A 136 -8.63 6.03 -12.33
CA GLY A 136 -7.79 6.79 -11.41
C GLY A 136 -6.95 5.90 -10.50
N MET A 137 -7.55 4.83 -9.95
CA MET A 137 -6.83 3.83 -9.17
C MET A 137 -5.76 3.12 -10.00
N TRP A 138 -6.04 2.82 -11.28
CA TRP A 138 -5.07 2.22 -12.17
C TRP A 138 -3.86 3.13 -12.38
N VAL A 139 -4.08 4.43 -12.64
CA VAL A 139 -3.00 5.43 -12.78
C VAL A 139 -2.15 5.50 -11.51
N ILE A 140 -2.79 5.56 -10.33
CA ILE A 140 -2.09 5.57 -9.04
C ILE A 140 -1.25 4.31 -8.86
N TRP A 141 -1.76 3.14 -9.27
CA TRP A 141 -1.01 1.88 -9.23
C TRP A 141 0.19 1.90 -10.17
N GLN A 142 0.05 2.38 -11.41
CA GLN A 142 1.19 2.49 -12.32
C GLN A 142 2.25 3.46 -11.79
N TRP A 143 1.82 4.57 -11.20
CA TRP A 143 2.73 5.51 -10.55
C TRP A 143 3.46 4.87 -9.37
N ARG A 144 2.74 4.14 -8.52
CA ARG A 144 3.30 3.38 -7.41
C ARG A 144 4.39 2.41 -7.89
N ALA A 145 4.13 1.70 -8.98
CA ALA A 145 5.11 0.80 -9.60
C ALA A 145 6.41 1.52 -10.01
N LEU A 146 6.27 2.68 -10.65
CA LEU A 146 7.41 3.51 -11.05
C LEU A 146 8.22 3.96 -9.82
N ARG A 147 7.55 4.51 -8.80
CA ARG A 147 8.19 4.99 -7.57
C ARG A 147 8.87 3.88 -6.79
N MET A 148 8.24 2.71 -6.69
CA MET A 148 8.84 1.56 -6.04
C MET A 148 10.12 1.10 -6.73
N ARG A 149 10.14 1.04 -8.07
CA ARG A 149 11.36 0.71 -8.82
C ARG A 149 12.47 1.73 -8.60
N GLN A 150 12.13 3.01 -8.53
CA GLN A 150 13.10 4.08 -8.26
C GLN A 150 13.69 4.00 -6.85
N LEU A 151 12.88 3.66 -5.85
CA LEU A 151 13.28 3.65 -4.44
C LEU A 151 13.93 2.33 -4.02
N ALA A 152 13.58 1.20 -4.65
CA ALA A 152 14.05 -0.13 -4.24
C ALA A 152 15.57 -0.24 -4.02
N PRO A 153 16.44 0.28 -4.91
CA PRO A 153 17.90 0.22 -4.68
C PRO A 153 18.35 0.84 -3.36
N THR A 154 17.62 1.83 -2.84
CA THR A 154 17.95 2.55 -1.60
C THR A 154 17.54 1.80 -0.34
N TRP A 155 16.66 0.78 -0.45
CA TRP A 155 16.18 0.03 0.71
C TRP A 155 17.24 -0.92 1.29
N ARG A 156 18.26 -1.27 0.49
CA ARG A 156 19.41 -2.06 0.94
C ARG A 156 20.21 -1.39 2.07
N ALA A 157 20.16 -0.06 2.16
CA ALA A 157 20.98 0.74 3.08
C ALA A 157 20.37 0.92 4.48
N TRP A 158 19.17 0.39 4.76
CA TRP A 158 18.48 0.55 6.05
C TRP A 158 18.87 -0.57 7.04
N ARG A 159 20.17 -0.79 7.26
CA ARG A 159 20.71 -1.66 8.33
C ARG A 159 21.53 -0.83 9.30
#